data_AF-A0A385TIF5-F1
#
_entry.id   AF-A0A385TIF5-F1
#
_cell.length_a   1.000
_cell.length_b   1.000
_cell.length_c   1.000
_cell.angle_alpha   90.00
_cell.angle_beta   90.00
_cell.angle_gamma   90.00
#
_symmetry.space_group_name_H-M   'P 1'
#
loop_
_entity.id
_entity.type
_entity.pdbx_description
1 polymer ?
#
loop_
_entity_poly.entity_id
_entity_poly.type
_entity_poly.pdbx_seq_one_letter_code
_entity_poly.pdbx_strand_id
1 'polypeptide(L)'
;MARTQYERITTKQTLNRVKEERMPFDWSINPYRGCGHGCSFCYARAFQSFIGMGAEDEFQHHIFMKSNAAEALEKQLSSAARKFNYDIEAMRRSIGQVTIGTATDPYQPIEGKETLTRECLKLLAKYRISTSITTRSPLVLRDLDILTRMENVSVNISLNTLSGDVVRKLEPASPHPEARLDAIHRLSAAGIRTGLFVAPVLPFLTDEEPELKELLSQAKERGVSFAMISLLRLSRDVKKWYLETLKHHFPEVVQSYRELYGQGAYAEEHYVRSFKSMASRLLNEYGLGGLTKGTPAAVNRSGPIAAGENGASDEGAVGHPAREWAAPVRPRKLPKPAAPVSGEELTPDVEQLSFPF
;
A
#
# COMPACT_ATOMS: atom_id res chain seq x y z
N MET A 1 -18.78 -1.77 19.63
CA MET A 1 -17.54 -1.36 18.92
C MET A 1 -16.80 -0.39 19.82
N ALA A 2 -15.51 -0.61 20.08
CA ALA A 2 -14.70 0.33 20.83
C ALA A 2 -14.69 1.69 20.10
N ARG A 3 -14.95 2.77 20.83
CA ARG A 3 -14.88 4.13 20.27
C ARG A 3 -13.41 4.43 19.98
N THR A 4 -13.09 4.77 18.73
CA THR A 4 -11.72 5.18 18.38
C THR A 4 -11.38 6.50 19.07
N GLN A 5 -10.30 6.50 19.83
CA GLN A 5 -9.69 7.66 20.47
C GLN A 5 -8.72 8.33 19.49
N TYR A 6 -8.88 9.64 19.35
CA TYR A 6 -8.00 10.48 18.55
C TYR A 6 -7.25 11.43 19.47
N GLU A 7 -5.92 11.38 19.45
CA GLU A 7 -5.08 12.20 20.30
C GLU A 7 -4.21 13.12 19.45
N ARG A 8 -4.23 14.42 19.75
CA ARG A 8 -3.35 15.38 19.07
C ARG A 8 -1.99 15.40 19.76
N ILE A 9 -0.94 15.19 18.98
CA ILE A 9 0.45 15.28 19.43
C ILE A 9 1.23 16.23 18.54
N THR A 10 2.34 16.73 19.06
CA THR A 10 3.32 17.49 18.27
C THR A 10 4.54 16.64 17.96
N THR A 11 5.15 16.85 16.79
CA THR A 11 6.42 16.25 16.40
C THR A 11 7.50 17.32 16.22
N LYS A 12 8.75 16.94 16.49
CA LYS A 12 9.93 17.76 16.15
C LYS A 12 10.22 17.72 14.65
N GLN A 13 9.93 16.60 13.99
CA GLN A 13 10.24 16.35 12.59
C GLN A 13 9.12 15.54 11.93
N THR A 14 8.77 15.92 10.70
CA THR A 14 7.80 15.22 9.85
C THR A 14 8.49 14.44 8.75
N LEU A 15 9.56 15.00 8.17
CA LEU A 15 10.41 14.37 7.19
C LEU A 15 11.49 13.55 7.90
N ASN A 16 11.44 12.22 7.77
CA ASN A 16 12.32 11.28 8.48
C ASN A 16 13.25 10.56 7.51
N ARG A 17 14.56 10.54 7.80
CA ARG A 17 15.52 9.79 6.98
C ARG A 17 15.33 8.29 7.18
N VAL A 18 15.22 7.57 6.08
CA VAL A 18 15.18 6.11 6.02
C VAL A 18 16.61 5.64 5.87
N LYS A 19 17.09 4.85 6.84
CA LYS A 19 18.49 4.37 6.89
C LYS A 19 18.67 2.98 6.27
N GLU A 20 17.58 2.34 5.84
CA GLU A 20 17.60 1.01 5.24
C GLU A 20 17.94 1.13 3.75
N GLU A 21 19.14 0.70 3.37
CA GLU A 21 19.69 0.85 2.01
C GLU A 21 18.85 0.15 0.94
N ARG A 22 18.16 -0.93 1.32
CA ARG A 22 17.27 -1.72 0.47
C ARG A 22 15.97 -0.99 0.11
N MET A 23 15.62 0.08 0.83
CA MET A 23 14.44 0.86 0.46
C MET A 23 14.71 1.68 -0.81
N PRO A 24 13.73 1.77 -1.74
CA PRO A 24 13.89 2.54 -2.96
C PRO A 24 13.78 4.06 -2.74
N PHE A 25 13.69 4.51 -1.48
CA PHE A 25 13.52 5.91 -1.08
C PHE A 25 14.34 6.25 0.17
N ASP A 26 14.73 7.52 0.28
CA ASP A 26 15.59 8.02 1.35
C ASP A 26 14.82 8.67 2.51
N TRP A 27 13.58 9.08 2.26
CA TRP A 27 12.80 9.85 3.22
C TRP A 27 11.37 9.37 3.32
N SER A 28 10.79 9.52 4.51
CA SER A 28 9.39 9.19 4.75
C SER A 28 8.64 10.23 5.56
N ILE A 29 7.34 10.29 5.32
CA ILE A 29 6.37 11.09 6.09
C ILE A 29 5.22 10.16 6.53
N ASN A 30 4.92 10.21 7.82
CA ASN A 30 3.76 9.54 8.41
C ASN A 30 3.03 10.55 9.32
N PRO A 31 1.94 11.19 8.84
CA PRO A 31 1.22 12.21 9.63
C PRO A 31 0.52 11.64 10.87
N TYR A 32 0.34 10.32 10.90
CA TYR A 32 -0.36 9.61 11.97
C TYR A 32 0.53 8.53 12.61
N ARG A 33 0.22 8.18 13.86
CA ARG A 33 0.62 6.91 14.49
C ARG A 33 -0.66 6.16 14.90
N GLY A 34 -0.68 4.84 14.70
CA GLY A 34 -1.92 4.08 14.67
C GLY A 34 -2.61 4.19 13.30
N CYS A 35 -3.46 3.21 12.97
CA CYS A 35 -4.18 3.21 11.72
C CYS A 35 -5.60 2.65 11.88
N GLY A 36 -6.60 3.49 11.66
CA GLY A 36 -8.01 3.14 11.80
C GLY A 36 -8.52 2.08 10.82
N HIS A 37 -7.73 1.70 9.81
CA HIS A 37 -8.04 0.59 8.89
C HIS A 37 -8.03 -0.79 9.57
N GLY A 38 -7.25 -0.94 10.64
CA GLY A 38 -7.33 -2.12 11.51
C GLY A 38 -6.71 -3.41 10.99
N CYS A 39 -5.88 -3.40 9.93
CA CYS A 39 -5.35 -4.63 9.33
C CYS A 39 -4.65 -5.52 10.38
N SER A 40 -5.15 -6.73 10.62
CA SER A 40 -4.67 -7.62 11.69
C SER A 40 -3.22 -8.08 11.48
N PHE A 41 -2.76 -8.12 10.23
CA PHE A 41 -1.40 -8.47 9.82
C PHE A 41 -0.43 -7.28 9.73
N CYS A 42 -0.86 -6.05 10.06
CA CYS A 42 -0.05 -4.86 9.83
C CYS A 42 1.24 -4.87 10.66
N TYR A 43 2.41 -4.81 10.00
CA TYR A 43 3.70 -4.75 10.69
C TYR A 43 3.82 -3.51 11.60
N ALA A 44 3.17 -2.40 11.24
CA ALA A 44 3.25 -1.15 12.01
C ALA A 44 2.59 -1.22 13.38
N ARG A 45 1.80 -2.27 13.65
CA ARG A 45 1.33 -2.60 15.01
C ARG A 45 2.50 -2.78 15.97
N ALA A 46 3.62 -3.34 15.52
CA ALA A 46 4.85 -3.47 16.33
C ALA A 46 5.44 -2.11 16.74
N PHE A 47 5.11 -1.02 16.03
CA PHE A 47 5.61 0.31 16.41
C PHE A 47 4.93 0.89 17.65
N GLN A 48 3.77 0.36 18.06
CA GLN A 48 3.12 0.75 19.32
C GLN A 48 3.89 0.22 20.53
N SER A 49 4.51 -0.95 20.41
CA SER A 49 5.36 -1.54 21.46
C SER A 49 6.47 -0.57 21.90
N PHE A 50 7.04 0.22 20.97
CA PHE A 50 8.08 1.20 21.28
C PHE A 50 7.63 2.37 22.15
N ILE A 51 6.32 2.59 22.30
CA ILE A 51 5.77 3.60 23.20
C ILE A 51 4.96 3.00 24.35
N GLY A 52 5.16 1.72 24.64
CA GLY A 52 4.49 1.03 25.75
C GLY A 52 3.02 0.71 25.50
N MET A 53 2.58 0.73 24.24
CA MET A 53 1.21 0.42 23.83
C MET A 53 1.10 -0.96 23.18
N GLY A 54 -0.10 -1.54 23.24
CA GLY A 54 -0.37 -2.85 22.66
C GLY A 54 -0.37 -2.85 21.13
N ALA A 55 0.25 -3.88 20.53
CA ALA A 55 0.16 -4.17 19.09
C ALA A 55 -1.21 -4.76 18.67
N GLU A 56 -2.05 -5.08 19.66
CA GLU A 56 -3.40 -5.62 19.52
C GLU A 56 -4.39 -4.50 19.10
N ASP A 57 -5.63 -4.50 19.57
CA ASP A 57 -6.70 -3.63 19.06
C ASP A 57 -6.47 -2.12 19.32
N GLU A 58 -5.60 -1.78 20.28
CA GLU A 58 -5.21 -0.40 20.59
C GLU A 58 -4.57 0.32 19.38
N PHE A 59 -3.84 -0.36 18.50
CA PHE A 59 -3.30 0.23 17.27
C PHE A 59 -4.39 0.77 16.32
N GLN A 60 -5.55 0.10 16.29
CA GLN A 60 -6.69 0.48 15.46
C GLN A 60 -7.53 1.57 16.13
N HIS A 61 -7.58 1.56 17.46
CA HIS A 61 -8.51 2.38 18.24
C HIS A 61 -7.87 3.56 18.97
N HIS A 62 -6.55 3.71 18.97
CA HIS A 62 -5.85 4.89 19.47
C HIS A 62 -4.96 5.48 18.38
N ILE A 63 -5.43 6.58 17.79
CA ILE A 63 -4.77 7.25 16.66
C ILE A 63 -4.18 8.57 17.15
N PHE A 64 -2.85 8.68 17.05
CA PHE A 64 -2.15 9.92 17.30
C PHE A 64 -2.03 10.73 16.01
N MET A 65 -2.48 11.97 16.06
CA MET A 65 -2.50 12.91 14.95
C MET A 65 -1.39 13.94 15.20
N LYS A 66 -0.39 13.97 14.33
CA LYS A 66 0.70 14.96 14.43
C LYS A 66 0.19 16.32 13.94
N SER A 67 -0.48 17.06 14.82
CA SER A 67 -1.22 18.27 14.46
C SER A 67 -0.34 19.39 13.89
N ASN A 68 0.94 19.40 14.25
CA ASN A 68 1.94 20.33 13.69
C ASN A 68 2.76 19.73 12.53
N ALA A 69 2.33 18.63 11.90
CA ALA A 69 3.11 17.93 10.89
C ALA A 69 3.54 18.85 9.73
N ALA A 70 2.61 19.67 9.21
CA ALA A 70 2.91 20.62 8.15
C ALA A 70 3.87 21.73 8.61
N GLU A 71 3.69 22.26 9.82
CA GLU A 71 4.59 23.28 10.38
C GLU A 71 6.03 22.74 10.55
N ALA A 72 6.18 21.53 11.10
CA ALA A 72 7.47 20.88 11.23
C ALA A 72 8.10 20.58 9.87
N LEU A 73 7.30 20.15 8.88
CA LEU A 73 7.77 19.94 7.51
C LEU A 73 8.27 21.23 6.86
N GLU A 74 7.53 22.34 6.99
CA GLU A 74 7.93 23.65 6.45
C GLU A 74 9.23 24.16 7.08
N LYS A 75 9.40 23.96 8.40
CA LYS A 75 10.66 24.27 9.09
C LYS A 75 11.83 23.46 8.52
N GLN A 76 11.63 22.17 8.26
CA GLN A 76 12.66 21.30 7.68
C GLN A 76 13.00 21.70 6.23
N LEU A 77 12.00 21.90 5.37
CA LEU A 77 12.19 22.25 3.96
C LEU A 77 12.76 23.66 3.79
N SER A 78 12.29 24.65 4.55
CA SER A 78 12.85 26.01 4.51
C SER A 78 14.30 26.06 5.00
N SER A 79 14.66 25.25 6.00
CA SER A 79 16.04 25.12 6.47
C SER A 79 16.94 24.46 5.42
N ALA A 80 16.43 23.43 4.73
CA ALA A 80 17.12 22.83 3.59
C ALA A 80 17.30 23.85 2.46
N ALA A 81 16.26 24.60 2.09
CA ALA A 81 16.34 25.61 1.05
C ALA A 81 17.43 26.65 1.34
N ARG A 82 17.52 27.15 2.59
CA ARG A 82 18.61 28.04 3.02
C ARG A 82 20.00 27.41 2.85
N LYS A 83 20.15 26.14 3.23
CA LYS A 83 21.43 25.39 3.08
C LYS A 83 21.87 25.30 1.61
N PHE A 84 20.93 25.26 0.68
CA PHE A 84 21.19 25.23 -0.76
C PHE A 84 21.10 26.62 -1.41
N ASN A 85 21.20 27.72 -0.65
CA ASN A 85 21.10 29.09 -1.16
C ASN A 85 19.82 29.34 -1.99
N TYR A 86 18.72 28.71 -1.61
CA TYR A 86 17.43 28.71 -2.31
C TYR A 86 17.45 28.12 -3.74
N ASP A 87 18.48 27.35 -4.10
CA ASP A 87 18.47 26.48 -5.28
C ASP A 87 17.57 25.27 -5.01
N ILE A 88 16.31 25.38 -5.45
CA ILE A 88 15.30 24.33 -5.29
C ILE A 88 15.65 23.06 -6.07
N GLU A 89 16.34 23.19 -7.21
CA GLU A 89 16.73 22.04 -8.04
C GLU A 89 17.83 21.23 -7.36
N ALA A 90 18.88 21.89 -6.85
CA ALA A 90 19.94 21.23 -6.09
C ALA A 90 19.38 20.61 -4.80
N MET A 91 18.52 21.35 -4.08
CA MET A 91 17.89 20.87 -2.85
C MET A 91 17.07 19.60 -3.09
N ARG A 92 16.15 19.61 -4.08
CA ARG A 92 15.28 18.45 -4.32
C ARG A 92 16.07 17.23 -4.80
N ARG A 93 17.15 17.42 -5.57
CA ARG A 93 18.06 16.33 -5.97
C ARG A 93 18.76 15.72 -4.77
N SER A 94 19.19 16.55 -3.81
CA SER A 94 19.81 16.06 -2.57
C SER A 94 18.83 15.35 -1.63
N ILE A 95 17.56 15.76 -1.61
CA ILE A 95 16.52 15.08 -0.83
C ILE A 95 16.15 13.75 -1.52
N GLY A 96 15.97 13.75 -2.84
CA GLY A 96 15.47 12.60 -3.58
C GLY A 96 13.95 12.43 -3.44
N GLN A 97 13.49 11.18 -3.44
CA GLN A 97 12.07 10.85 -3.30
C GLN A 97 11.64 10.78 -1.82
N VAL A 98 10.48 11.36 -1.52
CA VAL A 98 9.80 11.27 -0.23
C VAL A 98 8.60 10.33 -0.33
N THR A 99 8.55 9.31 0.54
CA THR A 99 7.43 8.37 0.58
C THR A 99 6.48 8.68 1.74
N ILE A 100 5.20 8.85 1.44
CA ILE A 100 4.13 9.04 2.42
C ILE A 100 3.42 7.71 2.65
N GLY A 101 3.19 7.35 3.91
CA GLY A 101 2.43 6.15 4.26
C GLY A 101 3.28 4.89 4.40
N THR A 102 4.49 5.02 4.94
CA THR A 102 5.44 3.91 5.17
C THR A 102 5.24 3.19 6.50
N ALA A 103 4.27 3.58 7.31
CA ALA A 103 3.95 2.92 8.58
C ALA A 103 2.45 2.98 8.87
N THR A 104 1.82 4.12 8.62
CA THR A 104 0.37 4.30 8.81
C THR A 104 -0.25 4.77 7.51
N ASP A 105 -1.54 4.52 7.34
CA ASP A 105 -2.22 5.00 6.14
C ASP A 105 -2.45 6.52 6.25
N PRO A 106 -1.94 7.31 5.30
CA PRO A 106 -2.08 8.77 5.33
C PRO A 106 -3.51 9.22 5.00
N TYR A 107 -4.35 8.33 4.46
CA TYR A 107 -5.74 8.56 4.09
C TYR A 107 -6.72 7.67 4.85
N GLN A 108 -6.34 7.23 6.06
CA GLN A 108 -7.25 6.58 7.01
C GLN A 108 -8.47 7.49 7.35
N PRO A 109 -9.58 6.95 7.87
CA PRO A 109 -10.86 7.68 7.97
C PRO A 109 -10.80 9.08 8.59
N ILE A 110 -9.93 9.30 9.59
CA ILE A 110 -9.79 10.60 10.26
C ILE A 110 -9.18 11.70 9.37
N GLU A 111 -8.43 11.33 8.32
CA GLU A 111 -7.88 12.28 7.33
C GLU A 111 -8.98 13.04 6.57
N GLY A 112 -10.18 12.47 6.48
CA GLY A 112 -11.34 13.16 5.89
C GLY A 112 -11.72 14.44 6.65
N LYS A 113 -11.30 14.57 7.92
CA LYS A 113 -11.54 15.74 8.77
C LYS A 113 -10.27 16.55 9.03
N GLU A 114 -9.16 15.89 9.37
CA GLU A 114 -7.96 16.59 9.85
C GLU A 114 -7.07 17.13 8.72
N THR A 115 -7.15 16.56 7.51
CA THR A 115 -6.43 17.05 6.32
C THR A 115 -4.89 17.16 6.47
N LEU A 116 -4.29 16.45 7.42
CA LEU A 116 -2.85 16.55 7.72
C LEU A 116 -1.98 16.11 6.54
N THR A 117 -2.40 15.06 5.84
CA THR A 117 -1.70 14.60 4.63
C THR A 117 -1.79 15.65 3.53
N ARG A 118 -2.99 16.24 3.34
CA ARG A 118 -3.20 17.31 2.35
C ARG A 118 -2.30 18.51 2.60
N GLU A 119 -2.17 18.97 3.84
CA GLU A 119 -1.29 20.10 4.17
C GLU A 119 0.19 19.77 3.93
N CYS A 120 0.63 18.54 4.22
CA CYS A 120 1.97 18.08 3.85
C CYS A 120 2.17 18.07 2.31
N LEU A 121 1.18 17.63 1.53
CA LEU A 121 1.25 17.60 0.07
C LEU A 121 1.37 18.98 -0.54
N LYS A 122 0.66 19.99 -0.02
CA LYS A 122 0.81 21.38 -0.46
C LYS A 122 2.26 21.88 -0.34
N LEU A 123 2.94 21.51 0.76
CA LEU A 123 4.33 21.86 0.96
C LEU A 123 5.26 21.11 0.00
N LEU A 124 5.08 19.79 -0.15
CA LEU A 124 5.88 19.01 -1.10
C LEU A 124 5.73 19.52 -2.54
N ALA A 125 4.52 19.94 -2.93
CA ALA A 125 4.25 20.60 -4.21
C ALA A 125 4.98 21.95 -4.32
N LYS A 126 4.88 22.81 -3.30
CA LYS A 126 5.58 24.11 -3.23
C LYS A 126 7.08 23.99 -3.46
N TYR A 127 7.72 22.97 -2.89
CA TYR A 127 9.16 22.73 -3.04
C TYR A 127 9.52 21.74 -4.16
N ARG A 128 8.54 21.33 -4.98
CA ARG A 128 8.72 20.42 -6.14
C ARG A 128 9.43 19.11 -5.76
N ILE A 129 9.09 18.55 -4.61
CA ILE A 129 9.68 17.32 -4.07
C ILE A 129 9.02 16.09 -4.72
N SER A 130 9.84 15.22 -5.29
CA SER A 130 9.38 13.91 -5.82
C SER A 130 8.73 13.10 -4.70
N THR A 131 7.52 12.61 -4.94
CA THR A 131 6.66 12.07 -3.88
C THR A 131 6.02 10.75 -4.29
N SER A 132 6.10 9.74 -3.43
CA SER A 132 5.36 8.48 -3.58
C SER A 132 4.39 8.33 -2.41
N ILE A 133 3.15 7.95 -2.66
CA ILE A 133 2.11 7.81 -1.64
C ILE A 133 1.64 6.37 -1.63
N THR A 134 1.58 5.73 -0.47
CA THR A 134 1.00 4.40 -0.32
C THR A 134 -0.25 4.45 0.55
N THR A 135 -1.38 3.94 0.05
CA THR A 135 -2.67 3.98 0.76
C THR A 135 -3.60 2.84 0.32
N ARG A 136 -4.57 2.50 1.16
CA ARG A 136 -5.72 1.62 0.85
C ARG A 136 -6.97 2.41 0.50
N SER A 137 -6.94 3.74 0.67
CA SER A 137 -8.14 4.58 0.74
C SER A 137 -8.39 5.34 -0.56
N PRO A 138 -9.62 5.30 -1.11
CA PRO A 138 -9.99 6.15 -2.24
C PRO A 138 -10.03 7.65 -1.87
N LEU A 139 -9.91 8.00 -0.58
CA LEU A 139 -9.87 9.39 -0.13
C LEU A 139 -8.71 10.19 -0.75
N VAL A 140 -7.64 9.53 -1.22
CA VAL A 140 -6.57 10.16 -2.00
C VAL A 140 -7.08 10.92 -3.22
N LEU A 141 -8.22 10.52 -3.80
CA LEU A 141 -8.84 11.20 -4.94
C LEU A 141 -9.28 12.63 -4.63
N ARG A 142 -9.55 12.95 -3.34
CA ARG A 142 -9.84 14.32 -2.89
C ARG A 142 -8.71 15.28 -3.24
N ASP A 143 -7.48 14.79 -3.22
CA ASP A 143 -6.28 15.61 -3.34
C ASP A 143 -5.71 15.64 -4.78
N LEU A 144 -6.49 15.17 -5.77
CA LEU A 144 -6.14 15.24 -7.20
C LEU A 144 -5.81 16.66 -7.67
N ASP A 145 -6.44 17.68 -7.08
CA ASP A 145 -6.18 19.10 -7.39
C ASP A 145 -4.73 19.52 -7.05
N ILE A 146 -4.10 18.85 -6.09
CA ILE A 146 -2.69 19.03 -5.74
C ILE A 146 -1.83 18.06 -6.54
N LEU A 147 -2.19 16.76 -6.56
CA LEU A 147 -1.36 15.70 -7.16
C LEU A 147 -1.09 15.95 -8.65
N THR A 148 -2.09 16.42 -9.40
CA THR A 148 -1.95 16.72 -10.84
C THR A 148 -1.00 17.89 -11.15
N ARG A 149 -0.64 18.69 -10.15
CA ARG A 149 0.31 19.82 -10.27
C ARG A 149 1.71 19.45 -9.80
N MET A 150 1.89 18.27 -9.19
CA MET A 150 3.19 17.83 -8.68
C MET A 150 4.03 17.20 -9.79
N GLU A 151 5.33 17.46 -9.76
CA GLU A 151 6.29 16.75 -10.60
C GLU A 151 6.67 15.42 -9.94
N ASN A 152 6.74 14.34 -10.74
CA ASN A 152 7.19 13.02 -10.29
C ASN A 152 6.43 12.52 -9.05
N VAL A 153 5.10 12.47 -9.16
CA VAL A 153 4.24 11.89 -8.14
C VAL A 153 3.78 10.48 -8.54
N SER A 154 3.76 9.56 -7.58
CA SER A 154 3.13 8.25 -7.73
C SER A 154 2.20 7.94 -6.57
N VAL A 155 1.10 7.24 -6.87
CA VAL A 155 0.17 6.72 -5.85
C VAL A 155 0.08 5.21 -5.96
N ASN A 156 0.39 4.52 -4.87
CA ASN A 156 0.40 3.07 -4.77
C ASN A 156 -0.82 2.63 -3.95
N ILE A 157 -1.76 1.95 -4.60
CA ILE A 157 -2.95 1.43 -3.94
C ILE A 157 -2.66 0.03 -3.43
N SER A 158 -2.77 -0.15 -2.12
CA SER A 158 -2.64 -1.45 -1.47
C SER A 158 -3.94 -2.25 -1.60
N LEU A 159 -3.87 -3.36 -2.34
CA LEU A 159 -4.97 -4.30 -2.54
C LEU A 159 -4.37 -5.71 -2.67
N ASN A 160 -4.68 -6.57 -1.71
CA ASN A 160 -4.11 -7.91 -1.60
C ASN A 160 -5.01 -9.01 -2.18
N THR A 161 -6.33 -8.78 -2.26
CA THR A 161 -7.30 -9.74 -2.78
C THR A 161 -8.54 -9.01 -3.28
N LEU A 162 -9.23 -9.62 -4.25
CA LEU A 162 -10.55 -9.19 -4.70
C LEU A 162 -11.68 -9.68 -3.79
N SER A 163 -11.39 -10.58 -2.83
CA SER A 163 -12.37 -11.10 -1.89
C SER A 163 -12.74 -10.04 -0.84
N GLY A 164 -13.96 -9.49 -0.96
CA GLY A 164 -14.53 -8.58 0.03
C GLY A 164 -14.71 -9.22 1.41
N ASP A 165 -14.91 -10.54 1.49
CA ASP A 165 -15.02 -11.27 2.76
C ASP A 165 -13.67 -11.33 3.50
N VAL A 166 -12.59 -11.65 2.79
CA VAL A 166 -11.23 -11.65 3.37
C VAL A 166 -10.84 -10.26 3.84
N VAL A 167 -11.12 -9.22 3.03
CA VAL A 167 -10.89 -7.82 3.43
C VAL A 167 -11.69 -7.47 4.68
N ARG A 168 -12.98 -7.81 4.77
CA ARG A 168 -13.81 -7.50 5.95
C ARG A 168 -13.29 -8.18 7.22
N LYS A 169 -12.79 -9.41 7.12
CA LYS A 169 -12.29 -10.19 8.27
C LYS A 169 -10.91 -9.75 8.74
N LEU A 170 -10.04 -9.29 7.83
CA LEU A 170 -8.63 -8.99 8.16
C LEU A 170 -8.30 -7.50 8.16
N GLU A 171 -9.04 -6.68 7.42
CA GLU A 171 -8.90 -5.24 7.29
C GLU A 171 -10.27 -4.54 7.53
N PRO A 172 -10.89 -4.68 8.72
CA PRO A 172 -12.32 -4.47 8.94
C PRO A 172 -12.86 -3.06 8.63
N ALA A 173 -11.99 -2.06 8.64
CA ALA A 173 -12.34 -0.67 8.34
C ALA A 173 -11.70 -0.16 7.04
N SER A 174 -11.06 -1.04 6.25
CA SER A 174 -10.53 -0.68 4.94
C SER A 174 -11.62 -0.72 3.86
N PRO A 175 -11.50 0.11 2.81
CA PRO A 175 -12.44 0.09 1.70
C PRO A 175 -12.51 -1.26 0.97
N HIS A 176 -13.68 -1.55 0.39
CA HIS A 176 -13.90 -2.73 -0.43
C HIS A 176 -12.95 -2.77 -1.64
N PRO A 177 -12.52 -3.96 -2.12
CA PRO A 177 -11.66 -4.11 -3.30
C PRO A 177 -12.07 -3.25 -4.52
N GLU A 178 -13.35 -3.29 -4.90
CA GLU A 178 -13.85 -2.51 -6.04
C GLU A 178 -13.62 -1.00 -5.88
N ALA A 179 -13.79 -0.44 -4.67
CA ALA A 179 -13.54 0.98 -4.44
C ALA A 179 -12.04 1.33 -4.59
N ARG A 180 -11.14 0.37 -4.31
CA ARG A 180 -9.70 0.54 -4.52
C ARG A 180 -9.34 0.44 -6.01
N LEU A 181 -9.98 -0.45 -6.76
CA LEU A 181 -9.84 -0.55 -8.22
C LEU A 181 -10.39 0.70 -8.94
N ASP A 182 -11.52 1.25 -8.50
CA ASP A 182 -12.03 2.53 -9.00
C ASP A 182 -11.03 3.67 -8.73
N ALA A 183 -10.45 3.71 -7.52
CA ALA A 183 -9.41 4.69 -7.22
C ALA A 183 -8.20 4.57 -8.13
N ILE A 184 -7.75 3.35 -8.43
CA ILE A 184 -6.69 3.09 -9.41
C ILE A 184 -7.06 3.70 -10.76
N HIS A 185 -8.26 3.40 -11.26
CA HIS A 185 -8.72 3.90 -12.54
C HIS A 185 -8.75 5.42 -12.60
N ARG A 186 -9.32 6.07 -11.58
CA ARG A 186 -9.46 7.53 -11.54
C ARG A 186 -8.12 8.24 -11.37
N LEU A 187 -7.18 7.67 -10.62
CA LEU A 187 -5.81 8.19 -10.53
C LEU A 187 -5.08 8.09 -11.87
N SER A 188 -5.16 6.92 -12.51
CA SER A 188 -4.54 6.68 -13.82
C SER A 188 -5.13 7.58 -14.92
N ALA A 189 -6.46 7.71 -14.97
CA ALA A 189 -7.15 8.60 -15.90
C ALA A 189 -6.79 10.08 -15.69
N ALA A 190 -6.43 10.48 -14.47
CA ALA A 190 -5.91 11.82 -14.16
C ALA A 190 -4.42 12.00 -14.50
N GLY A 191 -3.76 11.00 -15.11
CA GLY A 191 -2.36 11.03 -15.49
C GLY A 191 -1.38 10.82 -14.33
N ILE A 192 -1.87 10.36 -13.17
CA ILE A 192 -1.00 10.04 -12.03
C ILE A 192 -0.41 8.65 -12.22
N ARG A 193 0.93 8.54 -12.08
CA ARG A 193 1.61 7.24 -12.10
C ARG A 193 1.08 6.39 -10.94
N THR A 194 0.33 5.33 -11.27
CA THR A 194 -0.41 4.55 -10.27
C THR A 194 0.15 3.14 -10.19
N GLY A 195 0.41 2.64 -8.98
CA GLY A 195 0.93 1.31 -8.72
C GLY A 195 -0.05 0.43 -7.93
N LEU A 196 -0.02 -0.88 -8.17
CA LEU A 196 -0.71 -1.87 -7.32
C LEU A 196 0.26 -2.49 -6.32
N PHE A 197 -0.03 -2.37 -5.03
CA PHE A 197 0.74 -3.04 -3.98
C PHE A 197 -0.06 -4.24 -3.44
N VAL A 198 0.29 -5.44 -3.93
CA VAL A 198 -0.18 -6.72 -3.39
C VAL A 198 0.70 -7.09 -2.19
N ALA A 199 0.54 -6.31 -1.12
CA ALA A 199 1.41 -6.38 0.05
C ALA A 199 0.62 -6.21 1.36
N PRO A 200 0.51 -7.27 2.17
CA PRO A 200 1.05 -8.60 1.96
C PRO A 200 0.14 -9.50 1.11
N VAL A 201 0.74 -10.43 0.36
CA VAL A 201 0.12 -11.72 0.05
C VAL A 201 0.12 -12.56 1.34
N LEU A 202 -1.05 -13.05 1.70
CA LEU A 202 -1.32 -13.86 2.88
C LEU A 202 -1.35 -15.35 2.50
N PRO A 203 -0.43 -16.18 3.02
CA PRO A 203 -0.42 -17.62 2.77
C PRO A 203 -1.75 -18.30 3.05
N PHE A 204 -2.14 -19.25 2.20
CA PHE A 204 -3.39 -20.02 2.26
C PHE A 204 -4.69 -19.21 2.16
N LEU A 205 -4.62 -17.90 1.96
CA LEU A 205 -5.78 -17.00 1.90
C LEU A 205 -5.83 -16.16 0.63
N THR A 206 -4.69 -15.79 0.07
CA THR A 206 -4.57 -14.87 -1.08
C THR A 206 -3.36 -15.18 -1.98
N ASP A 207 -2.73 -16.34 -1.77
CA ASP A 207 -1.48 -16.79 -2.41
C ASP A 207 -1.71 -17.74 -3.60
N GLU A 208 -2.96 -18.02 -3.93
CA GLU A 208 -3.34 -18.85 -5.07
C GLU A 208 -3.09 -18.10 -6.38
N GLU A 209 -2.34 -18.72 -7.30
CA GLU A 209 -1.95 -18.08 -8.57
C GLU A 209 -3.14 -17.57 -9.40
N PRO A 210 -4.28 -18.30 -9.53
CA PRO A 210 -5.42 -17.79 -10.29
C PRO A 210 -6.01 -16.50 -9.70
N GLU A 211 -6.02 -16.35 -8.37
CA GLU A 211 -6.54 -15.14 -7.71
C GLU A 211 -5.59 -13.95 -7.91
N LEU A 212 -4.28 -14.19 -7.85
CA LEU A 212 -3.27 -13.17 -8.12
C LEU A 212 -3.32 -12.73 -9.59
N LYS A 213 -3.52 -13.66 -10.54
CA LYS A 213 -3.71 -13.36 -11.96
C LYS A 213 -4.91 -12.45 -12.18
N GLU A 214 -6.06 -12.81 -11.61
CA GLU A 214 -7.27 -12.02 -11.73
C GLU A 214 -7.08 -10.60 -11.17
N LEU A 215 -6.47 -10.47 -9.98
CA LEU A 215 -6.17 -9.18 -9.37
C LEU A 215 -5.23 -8.32 -10.25
N LEU A 216 -4.15 -8.90 -10.77
CA LEU A 216 -3.22 -8.20 -11.65
C LEU A 216 -3.88 -7.79 -12.97
N SER A 217 -4.73 -8.65 -13.56
CA SER A 217 -5.47 -8.36 -14.78
C SER A 217 -6.40 -7.16 -14.58
N GLN A 218 -7.26 -7.21 -13.55
CA GLN A 218 -8.19 -6.13 -13.27
C GLN A 218 -7.46 -4.81 -12.97
N ALA A 219 -6.37 -4.85 -12.20
CA ALA A 219 -5.59 -3.64 -11.94
C ALA A 219 -4.95 -3.07 -13.22
N LYS A 220 -4.44 -3.93 -14.11
CA LYS A 220 -3.87 -3.53 -15.40
C LYS A 220 -4.92 -2.89 -16.31
N GLU A 221 -6.12 -3.46 -16.39
CA GLU A 221 -7.25 -2.86 -17.11
C GLU A 221 -7.65 -1.48 -16.57
N ARG A 222 -7.48 -1.27 -15.25
CA ARG A 222 -7.69 0.01 -14.59
C ARG A 222 -6.49 0.97 -14.73
N GLY A 223 -5.42 0.55 -15.40
CA GLY A 223 -4.33 1.43 -15.80
C GLY A 223 -3.19 1.58 -14.78
N VAL A 224 -2.92 0.58 -13.93
CA VAL A 224 -1.66 0.59 -13.17
C VAL A 224 -0.46 0.55 -14.09
N SER A 225 0.59 1.28 -13.72
CA SER A 225 1.85 1.34 -14.47
C SER A 225 2.89 0.34 -13.96
N PHE A 226 2.71 -0.20 -12.77
CA PHE A 226 3.58 -1.20 -12.14
C PHE A 226 2.84 -1.90 -11.01
N ALA A 227 3.36 -3.05 -10.59
CA ALA A 227 2.89 -3.74 -9.40
C ALA A 227 4.05 -4.19 -8.51
N MET A 228 3.75 -4.36 -7.24
CA MET A 228 4.64 -4.90 -6.22
C MET A 228 3.92 -6.02 -5.50
N ILE A 229 4.54 -7.19 -5.45
CA ILE A 229 4.00 -8.35 -4.75
C ILE A 229 4.97 -8.71 -3.64
N SER A 230 4.49 -8.74 -2.39
CA SER A 230 5.30 -9.08 -1.23
C SER A 230 4.59 -10.08 -0.36
N LEU A 231 5.29 -11.13 0.06
CA LEU A 231 4.76 -12.09 1.01
C LEU A 231 4.61 -11.45 2.40
N LEU A 232 3.65 -11.94 3.18
CA LEU A 232 3.49 -11.58 4.58
C LEU A 232 4.79 -11.78 5.37
N ARG A 233 5.24 -10.70 6.02
CA ARG A 233 6.17 -10.73 7.13
C ARG A 233 5.38 -10.55 8.42
N LEU A 234 5.57 -11.47 9.36
CA LEU A 234 4.81 -11.57 10.59
C LEU A 234 5.73 -11.46 11.81
N SER A 235 6.04 -10.22 12.21
CA SER A 235 6.89 -9.96 13.38
C SER A 235 6.32 -10.56 14.67
N ARG A 236 7.17 -10.74 15.68
CA ARG A 236 6.77 -11.39 16.95
C ARG A 236 5.57 -10.71 17.61
N ASP A 237 5.59 -9.38 17.67
CA ASP A 237 4.54 -8.57 18.30
C ASP A 237 3.18 -8.68 17.56
N VAL A 238 3.22 -8.86 16.24
CA VAL A 238 2.02 -8.94 15.41
C VAL A 238 1.49 -10.36 15.30
N LYS A 239 2.38 -11.36 15.37
CA LYS A 239 2.06 -12.78 15.19
C LYS A 239 0.96 -13.25 16.11
N LYS A 240 1.02 -12.91 17.41
CA LYS A 240 0.01 -13.33 18.40
C LYS A 240 -1.37 -12.80 18.00
N TRP A 241 -1.47 -11.49 17.74
CA TRP A 241 -2.73 -10.84 17.35
C TRP A 241 -3.30 -11.42 16.04
N TYR A 242 -2.44 -11.61 15.04
CA TYR A 242 -2.85 -12.17 13.76
C TYR A 242 -3.34 -13.62 13.89
N LEU A 243 -2.66 -14.47 14.66
CA LEU A 243 -3.08 -15.85 14.88
C LEU A 243 -4.41 -15.95 15.65
N GLU A 244 -4.68 -15.07 16.61
CA GLU A 244 -5.99 -15.01 17.27
C GLU A 244 -7.09 -14.54 16.29
N THR A 245 -6.77 -13.57 15.42
CA THR A 245 -7.69 -13.16 14.34
C THR A 245 -8.01 -14.32 13.40
N LEU A 246 -6.99 -15.08 12.98
CA LEU A 246 -7.18 -16.27 12.14
C LEU A 246 -7.99 -17.33 12.86
N LYS A 247 -7.76 -17.58 14.15
CA LYS A 247 -8.54 -18.55 14.93
C LYS A 247 -10.04 -18.24 14.93
N HIS A 248 -10.42 -16.98 14.86
CA HIS A 248 -11.83 -16.57 14.81
C HIS A 248 -12.42 -16.60 13.40
N HIS A 249 -11.64 -16.25 12.38
CA HIS A 249 -12.17 -16.03 11.03
C HIS A 249 -11.80 -17.10 9.99
N PHE A 250 -10.69 -17.79 10.21
CA PHE A 250 -10.07 -18.81 9.34
C PHE A 250 -9.39 -19.92 10.19
N PRO A 251 -10.12 -20.59 11.09
CA PRO A 251 -9.54 -21.57 12.03
C PRO A 251 -8.77 -22.70 11.33
N GLU A 252 -9.13 -23.02 10.09
CA GLU A 252 -8.55 -24.08 9.27
C GLU A 252 -7.09 -23.83 8.86
N VAL A 253 -6.64 -22.57 8.79
CA VAL A 253 -5.25 -22.25 8.37
C VAL A 253 -4.31 -21.98 9.54
N VAL A 254 -4.83 -21.88 10.78
CA VAL A 254 -4.03 -21.48 11.97
C VAL A 254 -2.82 -22.38 12.18
N GLN A 255 -3.01 -23.70 12.06
CA GLN A 255 -1.92 -24.66 12.25
C GLN A 255 -0.84 -24.50 11.17
N SER A 256 -1.25 -24.36 9.91
CA SER A 256 -0.32 -24.12 8.79
C SER A 256 0.47 -22.83 8.98
N TYR A 257 -0.14 -21.77 9.53
CA TYR A 257 0.57 -20.53 9.86
C TYR A 257 1.58 -20.70 11.01
N ARG A 258 1.25 -21.50 12.03
CA ARG A 258 2.18 -21.79 13.16
C ARG A 258 3.42 -22.54 12.69
N GLU A 259 3.23 -23.49 11.78
CA GLU A 259 4.32 -24.23 11.14
C GLU A 259 5.14 -23.29 10.24
N LEU A 260 4.47 -22.66 9.26
CA LEU A 260 5.12 -21.83 8.23
C LEU A 260 5.92 -20.66 8.82
N TYR A 261 5.45 -20.06 9.92
CA TYR A 261 6.12 -18.95 10.61
C TYR A 261 6.72 -19.37 11.96
N GLY A 262 6.99 -20.66 12.19
CA GLY A 262 7.48 -21.15 13.49
C GLY A 262 8.82 -20.54 13.92
N GLN A 263 9.73 -20.36 12.97
CA GLN A 263 11.13 -19.99 13.24
C GLN A 263 11.40 -18.48 13.34
N GLY A 264 10.49 -17.62 12.90
CA GLY A 264 10.78 -16.19 12.84
C GLY A 264 9.68 -15.33 12.26
N ALA A 265 10.06 -14.16 11.75
CA ALA A 265 9.13 -13.21 11.12
C ALA A 265 8.83 -13.55 9.66
N TYR A 266 9.63 -14.39 9.04
CA TYR A 266 9.48 -14.82 7.65
C TYR A 266 8.93 -16.24 7.60
N ALA A 267 8.24 -16.55 6.49
CA ALA A 267 7.84 -17.90 6.16
C ALA A 267 9.08 -18.79 5.91
N GLU A 268 8.90 -20.11 5.96
CA GLU A 268 9.96 -21.06 5.62
C GLU A 268 10.56 -20.80 4.22
N GLU A 269 11.87 -20.99 4.11
CA GLU A 269 12.65 -20.61 2.93
C GLU A 269 12.14 -21.24 1.64
N HIS A 270 11.74 -22.52 1.69
CA HIS A 270 11.23 -23.24 0.52
C HIS A 270 9.94 -22.59 -0.02
N TYR A 271 9.06 -22.14 0.88
CA TYR A 271 7.82 -21.46 0.54
C TYR A 271 8.12 -20.07 -0.03
N VAL A 272 9.02 -19.31 0.60
CA VAL A 272 9.47 -17.99 0.11
C VAL A 272 10.04 -18.08 -1.30
N ARG A 273 10.89 -19.09 -1.57
CA ARG A 273 11.50 -19.31 -2.89
C ARG A 273 10.45 -19.63 -3.96
N SER A 274 9.53 -20.54 -3.67
CA SER A 274 8.42 -20.88 -4.58
C SER A 274 7.55 -19.65 -4.89
N PHE A 275 7.16 -18.93 -3.84
CA PHE A 275 6.37 -17.70 -3.95
C PHE A 275 7.07 -16.63 -4.79
N LYS A 276 8.37 -16.37 -4.54
CA LYS A 276 9.15 -15.40 -5.32
C LYS A 276 9.18 -15.77 -6.80
N SER A 277 9.41 -17.03 -7.13
CA SER A 277 9.41 -17.50 -8.53
C SER A 277 8.05 -17.23 -9.21
N MET A 278 6.95 -17.61 -8.55
CA MET A 278 5.59 -17.32 -9.02
C MET A 278 5.35 -15.82 -9.20
N ALA A 279 5.62 -15.00 -8.17
CA ALA A 279 5.39 -13.56 -8.20
C ALA A 279 6.17 -12.87 -9.33
N SER A 280 7.40 -13.29 -9.57
CA SER A 280 8.25 -12.77 -10.65
C SER A 280 7.68 -13.08 -12.02
N ARG A 281 7.28 -14.35 -12.23
CA ARG A 281 6.64 -14.78 -13.47
C ARG A 281 5.35 -14.00 -13.74
N LEU A 282 4.51 -13.80 -12.72
CA LEU A 282 3.28 -13.03 -12.85
C LEU A 282 3.55 -11.56 -13.20
N LEU A 283 4.51 -10.91 -12.54
CA LEU A 283 4.88 -9.53 -12.88
C LEU A 283 5.38 -9.41 -14.33
N ASN A 284 6.15 -10.39 -14.81
CA ASN A 284 6.62 -10.43 -16.19
C ASN A 284 5.48 -10.71 -17.19
N GLU A 285 4.61 -11.67 -16.90
CA GLU A 285 3.43 -12.03 -17.73
C GLU A 285 2.54 -10.81 -17.98
N TYR A 286 2.31 -9.99 -16.95
CA TYR A 286 1.49 -8.78 -17.07
C TYR A 286 2.28 -7.52 -17.46
N GLY A 287 3.60 -7.59 -17.60
CA GLY A 287 4.45 -6.42 -17.90
C GLY A 287 4.39 -5.35 -16.82
N LEU A 288 4.25 -5.76 -15.55
CA LEU A 288 4.09 -4.89 -14.38
C LEU A 288 5.35 -4.82 -13.50
N GLY A 289 6.46 -5.41 -13.95
CA GLY A 289 7.78 -5.20 -13.33
C GLY A 289 8.26 -3.74 -13.48
N GLY A 290 9.13 -3.27 -12.59
CA GLY A 290 9.77 -1.95 -12.76
C GLY A 290 9.77 -1.00 -11.56
N LEU A 291 9.77 -1.50 -10.32
CA LEU A 291 10.18 -0.69 -9.16
C LEU A 291 11.71 -0.51 -9.16
N THR A 292 12.26 0.21 -10.14
CA THR A 292 13.67 0.60 -10.13
C THR A 292 13.83 1.97 -9.49
N LYS A 293 14.88 2.14 -8.66
CA LYS A 293 15.26 3.45 -8.08
C LYS A 293 15.38 4.47 -9.21
N GLY A 294 14.58 5.54 -9.14
CA GLY A 294 14.73 6.70 -10.01
C GLY A 294 14.14 6.60 -11.41
N THR A 295 13.26 5.64 -11.73
CA THR A 295 12.51 5.71 -13.00
C THR A 295 11.62 6.95 -12.99
N PRO A 296 11.88 7.96 -13.84
CA PRO A 296 11.02 9.12 -13.96
C PRO A 296 9.63 8.66 -14.43
N ALA A 297 8.59 9.39 -14.05
CA ALA A 297 7.28 9.19 -14.65
C ALA A 297 7.39 9.49 -16.15
N ALA A 298 7.59 8.47 -16.98
CA ALA A 298 7.38 8.59 -18.42
C ALA A 298 5.88 8.81 -18.61
N VAL A 299 5.48 10.08 -18.70
CA VAL A 299 4.12 10.46 -19.05
C VAL A 299 3.93 10.08 -20.50
N ASN A 300 3.20 8.99 -20.75
CA ASN A 300 2.79 8.64 -22.10
C ASN A 300 1.68 9.63 -22.52
N ARG A 301 2.07 10.82 -23.00
CA ARG A 301 1.14 11.79 -23.57
C ARG A 301 0.80 11.36 -24.99
N SER A 302 -0.15 10.46 -25.14
CA SER A 302 -0.78 10.19 -26.43
C SER A 302 -2.15 10.89 -26.51
N GLY A 303 -2.16 12.07 -27.15
CA GLY A 303 -3.26 12.61 -27.96
C GLY A 303 -4.52 13.17 -27.27
N PRO A 304 -5.14 14.24 -27.82
CA PRO A 304 -6.33 14.85 -27.24
C PRO A 304 -7.58 14.02 -27.55
N ILE A 305 -8.42 13.76 -26.54
CA ILE A 305 -9.79 13.32 -26.76
C ILE A 305 -10.60 14.55 -27.15
N ALA A 306 -11.15 14.52 -28.36
CA ALA A 306 -11.97 15.56 -28.93
C ALA A 306 -13.19 15.88 -28.05
N ALA A 307 -13.49 17.17 -27.91
CA ALA A 307 -14.73 17.66 -27.33
C ALA A 307 -15.91 17.20 -28.22
N GLY A 308 -16.76 16.36 -27.66
CA GLY A 308 -18.07 16.00 -28.21
C GLY A 308 -19.16 16.67 -27.38
N GLU A 309 -20.03 17.38 -28.09
CA GLU A 309 -21.04 18.30 -27.59
C GLU A 309 -22.12 17.64 -26.72
N ASN A 310 -22.59 18.38 -25.71
CA ASN A 310 -23.73 18.01 -24.87
C ASN A 310 -25.04 18.18 -25.65
N GLY A 311 -25.75 17.06 -25.88
CA GLY A 311 -27.16 17.01 -26.24
C GLY A 311 -27.93 16.23 -25.18
N ALA A 312 -28.95 16.85 -24.60
CA ALA A 312 -29.80 16.33 -23.53
C ALA A 312 -30.89 15.36 -24.03
N SER A 313 -31.20 14.34 -23.22
CA SER A 313 -32.51 13.66 -23.01
C SER A 313 -32.20 12.25 -22.47
N ASP A 314 -32.62 11.78 -21.30
CA ASP A 314 -33.95 11.57 -20.70
C ASP A 314 -34.04 10.06 -20.35
N GLU A 315 -34.92 9.75 -19.40
CA GLU A 315 -35.17 8.52 -18.64
C GLU A 315 -34.90 7.13 -19.26
N GLY A 316 -34.50 6.17 -18.41
CA GLY A 316 -34.50 4.75 -18.76
C GLY A 316 -33.89 3.83 -17.70
N ALA A 317 -34.68 3.45 -16.69
CA ALA A 317 -34.34 2.39 -15.75
C ALA A 317 -34.17 1.03 -16.45
N VAL A 318 -33.04 0.35 -16.24
CA VAL A 318 -32.90 -1.09 -16.51
C VAL A 318 -32.03 -1.72 -15.42
N GLY A 319 -32.60 -2.69 -14.70
CA GLY A 319 -32.00 -3.35 -13.56
C GLY A 319 -30.83 -4.27 -13.89
N HIS A 320 -29.88 -4.36 -12.95
CA HIS A 320 -28.85 -5.39 -12.95
C HIS A 320 -29.27 -6.55 -12.03
N PRO A 321 -29.14 -7.81 -12.49
CA PRO A 321 -29.47 -8.96 -11.65
C PRO A 321 -28.40 -9.14 -10.57
N ALA A 322 -28.86 -9.39 -9.34
CA ALA A 322 -28.03 -9.80 -8.22
C ALA A 322 -27.30 -11.11 -8.58
N ARG A 323 -25.96 -11.07 -8.61
CA ARG A 323 -25.13 -12.28 -8.63
C ARG A 323 -24.83 -12.69 -7.19
N GLU A 324 -25.37 -13.84 -6.79
CA GLU A 324 -25.03 -14.51 -5.53
C GLU A 324 -23.53 -14.77 -5.46
N TRP A 325 -22.86 -14.21 -4.45
CA TRP A 325 -21.45 -14.48 -4.17
C TRP A 325 -21.31 -15.63 -3.16
N ALA A 326 -20.98 -16.79 -3.73
CA ALA A 326 -20.05 -17.84 -3.31
C ALA A 326 -20.22 -18.59 -1.98
N ALA A 327 -20.17 -19.92 -2.14
CA ALA A 327 -20.24 -21.03 -1.20
C ALA A 327 -19.12 -21.09 -0.14
N PRO A 328 -19.30 -21.88 0.95
CA PRO A 328 -18.33 -22.02 2.03
C PRO A 328 -16.95 -22.54 1.57
N VAL A 329 -15.90 -21.94 2.13
CA VAL A 329 -14.49 -22.33 1.98
C VAL A 329 -14.31 -23.78 2.42
N ARG A 330 -13.90 -24.66 1.50
CA ARG A 330 -13.58 -26.06 1.82
C ARG A 330 -12.15 -26.14 2.40
N PRO A 331 -11.91 -26.98 3.42
CA PRO A 331 -10.56 -27.18 3.96
C PRO A 331 -9.65 -27.76 2.86
N ARG A 332 -8.59 -27.04 2.50
CA ARG A 332 -7.60 -27.48 1.51
C ARG A 332 -6.44 -28.20 2.22
N LYS A 333 -6.06 -29.37 1.69
CA LYS A 333 -4.80 -30.03 2.06
C LYS A 333 -3.64 -29.21 1.51
N LEU A 334 -2.49 -29.22 2.21
CA LEU A 334 -1.23 -28.66 1.74
C LEU A 334 -0.99 -29.07 0.27
N PRO A 335 -0.78 -28.12 -0.67
CA PRO A 335 -0.36 -28.49 -2.02
C PRO A 335 0.98 -29.23 -1.94
N LYS A 336 1.13 -30.28 -2.74
CA LYS A 336 2.43 -30.94 -2.89
C LYS A 336 3.42 -29.91 -3.45
N PRO A 337 4.67 -29.85 -2.93
CA PRO A 337 5.70 -28.98 -3.49
C PRO A 337 5.80 -29.18 -5.01
N ALA A 338 5.91 -28.09 -5.76
CA ALA A 338 6.24 -28.16 -7.17
C ALA A 338 7.56 -28.91 -7.34
N ALA A 339 7.66 -29.72 -8.42
CA ALA A 339 8.88 -30.42 -8.75
C ALA A 339 10.06 -29.43 -8.83
N PRO A 340 11.25 -29.77 -8.31
CA PRO A 340 12.40 -28.90 -8.39
C PRO A 340 12.68 -28.54 -9.86
N VAL A 341 12.66 -27.24 -10.16
CA VAL A 341 13.06 -26.72 -11.47
C VAL A 341 14.58 -26.89 -11.59
N SER A 342 15.04 -27.43 -12.72
CA SER A 342 16.48 -27.55 -13.01
C SER A 342 17.13 -26.16 -12.99
N GLY A 343 18.37 -26.08 -12.48
CA GLY A 343 19.07 -24.82 -12.20
C GLY A 343 19.36 -23.91 -13.40
N GLU A 344 18.86 -24.22 -14.60
CA GLU A 344 19.11 -23.49 -15.85
C GLU A 344 17.95 -22.58 -16.30
N GLU A 345 16.77 -22.63 -15.66
CA GLU A 345 15.65 -21.71 -15.95
C GLU A 345 15.59 -20.48 -15.02
N LEU A 346 16.58 -20.30 -14.15
CA LEU A 346 16.70 -19.10 -13.33
C LEU A 346 17.34 -17.98 -14.17
N THR A 347 16.50 -17.14 -14.77
CA THR A 347 16.94 -15.80 -15.20
C THR A 347 17.58 -15.10 -13.99
N PRO A 348 18.80 -14.54 -14.11
CA PRO A 348 19.37 -13.74 -13.04
C PRO A 348 18.54 -12.46 -12.84
N ASP A 349 18.50 -11.97 -11.60
CA ASP A 349 17.90 -10.71 -11.15
C ASP A 349 16.41 -10.69 -10.74
N VAL A 350 15.98 -11.69 -9.95
CA VAL A 350 14.84 -11.50 -9.02
C VAL A 350 15.20 -11.67 -7.54
N GLU A 351 16.48 -11.59 -7.22
CA GLU A 351 16.93 -11.28 -5.87
C GLU A 351 16.98 -9.75 -5.73
N GLN A 352 15.91 -9.10 -5.23
CA GLN A 352 16.04 -7.90 -4.34
C GLN A 352 14.75 -7.18 -3.91
N LEU A 353 13.53 -7.64 -4.20
CA LEU A 353 12.32 -7.02 -3.63
C LEU A 353 11.78 -7.73 -2.36
N SER A 354 12.68 -8.31 -1.55
CA SER A 354 12.33 -8.66 -0.17
C SER A 354 12.38 -7.41 0.71
N PHE A 355 11.23 -6.77 0.92
CA PHE A 355 11.06 -5.65 1.84
C PHE A 355 11.25 -6.10 3.29
N PRO A 356 12.28 -5.61 4.00
CA PRO A 356 12.43 -5.81 5.43
C PRO A 356 11.91 -4.55 6.15
N PHE A 357 10.65 -4.56 6.58
CA PHE A 357 10.16 -3.72 7.69
C PHE A 357 9.78 -4.59 8.88
#